data_AF-A0A7J2KWH7-F1
#
_entry.id   AF-A0A7J2KWH7-F1
#
_cell.length_a   1.000
_cell.length_b   1.000
_cell.length_c   1.000
_cell.angle_alpha   90.00
_cell.angle_beta   90.00
_cell.angle_gamma   90.00
#
_symmetry.space_group_name_H-M   'P 1'
#
loop_
_entity.id
_entity.type
_entity.pdbx_description
1 polymer ?
#
loop_
_entity_poly.entity_id
_entity_poly.type
_entity_poly.pdbx_seq_one_letter_code
_entity_poly.pdbx_strand_id
1 'polypeptide(L)'
;MNNHIQYAPWLKALSGADEVQARRFVAARALELGWGGISTVAKLTGMSPTTIRKGIHELQSVEELEPLERLRRPGGGRKKVEIKDPKLIEYIEHIMDENTAGDPMSMLKWTNKSTYKIAEELNHQGRKIDPDTVGRLLKEMGY
;
A
#
# COMPACT_ATOMS: atom_id res chain seq x y z
N MET A 1 -6.57 22.83 -38.18
CA MET A 1 -7.69 22.91 -37.21
C MET A 1 -7.17 22.53 -35.84
N ASN A 2 -7.02 23.50 -34.95
CA ASN A 2 -6.52 23.31 -33.59
C ASN A 2 -7.58 22.60 -32.74
N ASN A 3 -7.42 21.29 -32.58
CA ASN A 3 -8.25 20.41 -31.76
C ASN A 3 -8.11 20.66 -30.25
N HIS A 4 -7.30 21.64 -29.82
CA HIS A 4 -6.96 21.86 -28.41
C HIS A 4 -8.12 22.41 -27.56
N ILE A 5 -9.13 23.05 -28.15
CA ILE A 5 -10.16 23.77 -27.40
C ILE A 5 -11.26 22.82 -26.86
N GLN A 6 -11.55 21.70 -27.53
CA GLN A 6 -12.60 20.77 -27.06
C GLN A 6 -12.19 19.86 -25.90
N TYR A 7 -10.90 19.74 -25.58
CA TYR A 7 -10.43 18.76 -24.60
C TYR A 7 -10.15 19.34 -23.21
N ALA A 8 -10.19 20.67 -23.04
CA ALA A 8 -9.76 21.33 -21.81
C ALA A 8 -10.57 20.95 -20.55
N PRO A 9 -11.92 20.86 -20.58
CA PRO A 9 -12.68 20.58 -19.35
C PRO A 9 -12.48 19.17 -18.82
N TRP A 10 -12.45 18.17 -19.70
CA TRP A 10 -12.33 16.77 -19.28
C TRP A 10 -10.89 16.40 -18.88
N LEU A 11 -9.88 17.00 -19.52
CA LEU A 11 -8.49 16.89 -19.07
C LEU A 11 -8.30 17.56 -17.69
N LYS A 12 -8.97 18.69 -17.45
CA LYS A 12 -8.97 19.33 -16.13
C LYS A 12 -9.64 18.46 -15.07
N ALA A 13 -10.77 17.82 -15.39
CA ALA A 13 -11.40 16.85 -14.49
C ALA A 13 -10.49 15.65 -14.22
N LEU A 14 -9.84 15.12 -15.26
CA LEU A 14 -8.90 14.01 -15.16
C LEU A 14 -7.74 14.30 -14.20
N SER A 15 -7.27 15.55 -14.14
CA SER A 15 -6.15 15.94 -13.28
C SER A 15 -6.46 15.81 -11.77
N GLY A 16 -7.73 15.82 -11.39
CA GLY A 16 -8.17 15.61 -10.00
C GLY A 16 -8.66 14.19 -9.71
N ALA A 17 -8.65 13.29 -10.71
CA ALA A 17 -9.15 11.93 -10.56
C ALA A 17 -8.11 11.02 -9.89
N ASP A 18 -8.58 10.02 -9.14
CA ASP A 18 -7.71 8.95 -8.68
C ASP A 18 -7.28 8.01 -9.82
N GLU A 19 -6.34 7.09 -9.55
CA GLU A 19 -5.77 6.20 -10.58
C GLU A 19 -6.84 5.32 -11.27
N VAL A 20 -7.85 4.88 -10.53
CA VAL A 20 -8.90 3.99 -11.03
C VAL A 20 -9.92 4.78 -11.84
N GLN A 21 -10.36 5.92 -11.32
CA GLN A 21 -11.22 6.88 -12.01
C GLN A 21 -10.58 7.35 -13.31
N ALA A 22 -9.33 7.80 -13.25
CA ALA A 22 -8.60 8.31 -14.41
C ALA A 22 -8.54 7.26 -15.52
N ARG A 23 -8.17 6.03 -15.18
CA ARG A 23 -8.12 4.89 -16.11
C ARG A 23 -9.48 4.59 -16.75
N ARG A 24 -10.56 4.55 -15.96
CA ARG A 24 -11.93 4.29 -16.47
C ARG A 24 -12.37 5.43 -17.40
N PHE A 25 -12.06 6.68 -17.03
CA PHE A 25 -12.46 7.86 -17.80
C PHE A 25 -11.75 7.93 -19.16
N VAL A 26 -10.43 7.70 -19.19
CA VAL A 26 -9.69 7.66 -20.47
C VAL A 26 -10.12 6.48 -21.35
N ALA A 27 -10.52 5.37 -20.76
CA ALA A 27 -11.05 4.23 -21.49
C ALA A 27 -12.41 4.54 -22.13
N ALA A 28 -13.33 5.14 -21.38
CA ALA A 28 -14.62 5.60 -21.90
C ALA A 28 -14.41 6.55 -23.09
N ARG A 29 -13.50 7.52 -22.93
CA ARG A 29 -13.20 8.48 -24.00
C ARG A 29 -12.56 7.82 -25.23
N ALA A 30 -11.72 6.81 -25.03
CA ALA A 30 -11.14 6.05 -26.13
C ALA A 30 -12.21 5.24 -26.90
N LEU A 31 -13.22 4.71 -26.22
CA LEU A 31 -14.35 4.01 -26.85
C LEU A 31 -15.23 4.95 -27.65
N GLU A 32 -15.57 6.13 -27.10
CA GLU A 32 -16.36 7.16 -27.78
C GLU A 32 -15.71 7.66 -29.08
N LEU A 33 -14.38 7.74 -29.11
CA LEU A 33 -13.61 8.17 -30.29
C LEU A 33 -13.48 7.07 -31.36
N GLY A 34 -13.77 5.80 -31.03
CA GLY A 34 -13.71 4.68 -31.96
C GLY A 34 -12.30 4.38 -32.47
N TRP A 35 -12.14 4.25 -33.79
CA TRP A 35 -10.87 3.85 -34.40
C TRP A 35 -9.77 4.89 -34.11
N GLY A 36 -8.64 4.42 -33.58
CA GLY A 36 -7.54 5.29 -33.16
C GLY A 36 -7.77 6.02 -31.82
N GLY A 37 -8.92 5.82 -31.16
CA GLY A 37 -9.24 6.46 -29.89
C GLY A 37 -8.20 6.25 -28.80
N ILE A 38 -7.68 5.02 -28.64
CA ILE A 38 -6.60 4.71 -27.69
C ILE A 38 -5.36 5.56 -27.98
N SER A 39 -4.92 5.62 -29.23
CA SER A 39 -3.72 6.38 -29.64
C SER A 39 -3.91 7.88 -29.44
N THR A 40 -5.10 8.40 -29.72
CA THR A 40 -5.44 9.81 -29.52
C THR A 40 -5.45 10.17 -28.04
N VAL A 41 -6.11 9.38 -27.20
CA VAL A 41 -6.19 9.62 -25.75
C VAL A 41 -4.84 9.46 -25.07
N ALA A 42 -4.04 8.47 -25.47
CA ALA A 42 -2.67 8.29 -24.97
C ALA A 42 -1.80 9.53 -25.26
N LYS A 43 -1.88 10.08 -26.48
CA LYS A 43 -1.16 11.32 -26.84
C LYS A 43 -1.63 12.54 -26.05
N LEU A 44 -2.93 12.64 -25.77
CA LEU A 44 -3.50 13.77 -25.03
C LEU A 44 -3.21 13.73 -23.53
N THR A 45 -3.16 12.54 -22.94
CA THR A 45 -3.07 12.35 -21.48
C THR A 45 -1.69 11.91 -21.00
N GLY A 46 -0.83 11.41 -21.90
CA GLY A 46 0.43 10.77 -21.55
C GLY A 46 0.28 9.38 -20.91
N MET A 47 -0.95 8.88 -20.76
CA MET A 47 -1.18 7.56 -20.15
C MET A 47 -0.78 6.42 -21.08
N SER A 48 -0.27 5.34 -20.50
CA SER A 48 0.10 4.15 -21.25
C SER A 48 -1.11 3.56 -22.00
N PRO A 49 -0.96 3.16 -23.29
CA PRO A 49 -1.98 2.41 -24.01
C PRO A 49 -2.42 1.14 -23.28
N THR A 50 -1.54 0.50 -22.51
CA THR A 50 -1.88 -0.68 -21.70
C THR A 50 -2.87 -0.35 -20.58
N THR A 51 -2.72 0.81 -19.93
CA THR A 51 -3.65 1.30 -18.92
C THR A 51 -5.02 1.60 -19.52
N ILE A 52 -5.05 2.24 -20.69
CA ILE A 52 -6.30 2.53 -21.41
C ILE A 52 -7.02 1.23 -21.79
N ARG A 53 -6.31 0.25 -22.35
CA ARG A 53 -6.88 -1.08 -22.66
C ARG A 53 -7.43 -1.79 -21.43
N LYS A 54 -6.71 -1.71 -20.30
CA LYS A 54 -7.19 -2.28 -19.03
C LYS A 54 -8.49 -1.62 -18.59
N GLY A 55 -8.59 -0.29 -18.69
CA GLY A 55 -9.84 0.42 -18.42
C GLY A 55 -10.96 0.01 -19.37
N ILE A 56 -10.68 -0.19 -20.66
CA ILE A 56 -11.70 -0.65 -21.63
C ILE A 56 -12.21 -2.03 -21.24
N HIS A 57 -11.32 -2.95 -20.87
CA HIS A 57 -11.71 -4.28 -20.41
C HIS A 57 -12.59 -4.22 -19.15
N GLU A 58 -12.25 -3.34 -18.20
CA GLU A 58 -13.08 -3.10 -17.00
C GLU A 58 -14.45 -2.49 -17.33
N LEU A 59 -14.55 -1.59 -18.32
CA LEU A 59 -15.83 -1.01 -18.71
C LEU A 59 -16.71 -1.98 -19.51
N GLN A 60 -16.10 -2.96 -20.16
CA GLN A 60 -16.81 -3.98 -20.95
C GLN A 60 -17.13 -5.25 -20.15
N SER A 61 -16.57 -5.41 -18.95
CA SER A 61 -16.93 -6.53 -18.08
C SER A 61 -18.38 -6.40 -17.60
N VAL A 62 -19.05 -7.54 -17.43
CA VAL A 62 -20.43 -7.61 -16.90
C VAL A 62 -20.48 -7.29 -15.40
N GLU A 63 -19.32 -7.33 -14.72
CA GLU A 63 -19.18 -7.02 -13.31
C GLU A 63 -19.47 -5.54 -13.02
N GLU A 64 -20.27 -5.29 -11.98
CA GLU A 64 -20.60 -3.94 -11.53
C GLU A 64 -19.35 -3.24 -10.97
N LEU A 65 -19.18 -1.97 -11.35
CA LEU A 65 -18.00 -1.19 -11.01
C LEU A 65 -18.11 -0.65 -9.58
N GLU A 66 -17.92 -1.51 -8.60
CA GLU A 66 -17.99 -1.13 -7.19
C GLU A 66 -16.96 -0.01 -6.85
N PRO A 67 -17.37 0.99 -6.05
CA PRO A 67 -16.45 1.92 -5.42
C PRO A 67 -15.45 1.14 -4.57
N LEU A 68 -14.16 1.31 -4.86
CA LEU A 68 -13.13 0.64 -4.08
C LEU A 68 -13.01 1.33 -2.71
N GLU A 69 -13.24 0.60 -1.62
CA GLU A 69 -12.90 1.07 -0.26
C GLU A 69 -11.40 1.44 -0.14
N ARG A 70 -10.56 0.79 -0.95
CA ARG A 70 -9.12 1.06 -1.02
C ARG A 70 -8.62 0.96 -2.46
N LEU A 71 -8.07 2.05 -2.98
CA LEU A 71 -7.57 2.14 -4.36
C LEU A 71 -6.40 1.18 -4.64
N ARG A 72 -5.48 1.02 -3.69
CA ARG A 72 -4.33 0.10 -3.82
C ARG A 72 -4.62 -1.20 -3.10
N ARG A 73 -4.38 -2.34 -3.78
CA ARG A 73 -4.43 -3.67 -3.15
C ARG A 73 -3.54 -3.70 -1.89
N PRO A 74 -3.98 -4.36 -0.81
CA PRO A 74 -3.15 -4.58 0.36
C PRO A 74 -1.87 -5.32 -0.03
N GLY A 75 -0.78 -5.06 0.70
CA GLY A 75 0.49 -5.76 0.52
C GLY A 75 1.44 -5.19 -0.55
N GLY A 76 1.10 -4.07 -1.19
CA GLY A 76 1.97 -3.35 -2.15
C GLY A 76 3.04 -2.43 -1.52
N GLY A 77 3.27 -2.52 -0.22
CA GLY A 77 4.30 -1.77 0.50
C GLY A 77 5.54 -2.63 0.84
N ARG A 78 6.55 -2.00 1.44
CA ARG A 78 7.69 -2.72 2.03
C ARG A 78 7.16 -3.81 2.97
N LYS A 79 7.51 -5.06 2.70
CA LYS A 79 7.14 -6.18 3.59
C LYS A 79 7.62 -5.87 5.01
N LYS A 80 6.75 -6.15 5.99
CA LYS A 80 7.07 -5.95 7.41
C LYS A 80 8.32 -6.78 7.78
N VAL A 81 9.05 -6.37 8.81
CA VAL A 81 10.33 -6.99 9.17
C VAL A 81 10.12 -8.43 9.63
N GLU A 82 9.05 -8.71 10.37
CA GLU A 82 8.67 -10.05 10.83
C GLU A 82 8.33 -11.03 9.69
N ILE A 83 7.95 -10.51 8.50
CA ILE A 83 7.73 -11.36 7.32
C ILE A 83 9.07 -11.78 6.70
N LYS A 84 10.09 -10.91 6.78
CA LYS A 84 11.44 -11.19 6.27
C LYS A 84 12.24 -12.07 7.21
N ASP A 85 12.01 -11.91 8.50
CA ASP A 85 12.71 -12.58 9.58
C ASP A 85 11.68 -13.19 10.56
N PRO A 86 11.18 -14.41 10.27
CA PRO A 86 10.14 -15.04 11.08
C PRO A 86 10.55 -15.28 12.54
N LYS A 87 11.86 -15.45 12.79
CA LYS A 87 12.39 -15.67 14.13
C LYS A 87 12.45 -14.40 14.98
N LEU A 88 12.22 -13.22 14.38
CA LEU A 88 12.29 -11.94 15.09
C LEU A 88 11.39 -11.90 16.33
N ILE A 89 10.21 -12.52 16.25
CA ILE A 89 9.27 -12.58 17.37
C ILE A 89 9.88 -13.39 18.52
N GLU A 90 10.45 -14.56 18.23
CA GLU A 90 11.12 -15.42 19.23
C GLU A 90 12.28 -14.69 19.92
N TYR A 91 13.06 -13.87 19.20
CA TYR A 91 14.13 -13.09 19.81
C TYR A 91 13.61 -11.98 20.73
N ILE A 92 12.52 -11.32 20.33
CA ILE A 92 11.87 -10.33 21.19
C ILE A 92 11.34 -11.03 22.45
N GLU A 93 10.69 -12.18 22.32
CA GLU A 93 10.23 -12.99 23.46
C GLU A 93 11.38 -13.34 24.39
N HIS A 94 12.50 -13.83 23.87
CA HIS A 94 13.67 -14.18 24.70
C HIS A 94 14.23 -12.97 25.47
N ILE A 95 14.40 -11.82 24.80
CA ILE A 95 14.87 -10.59 25.46
C ILE A 95 13.88 -10.15 26.54
N MET A 96 12.59 -10.33 26.30
CA MET A 96 11.53 -9.96 27.23
C MET A 96 11.50 -10.93 28.41
N ASP A 97 11.59 -12.25 28.21
CA ASP A 97 11.57 -13.27 29.27
C ASP A 97 12.75 -13.10 30.24
N GLU A 98 13.95 -12.79 29.74
CA GLU A 98 15.12 -12.50 30.59
C GLU A 98 14.97 -11.23 31.45
N ASN A 99 14.09 -10.31 31.02
CA ASN A 99 13.92 -8.99 31.65
C ASN A 99 12.52 -8.79 32.25
N THR A 100 11.66 -9.81 32.22
CA THR A 100 10.33 -9.79 32.82
C THR A 100 10.46 -10.22 34.27
N ALA A 101 10.36 -9.26 35.19
CA ALA A 101 10.25 -9.55 36.61
C ALA A 101 8.77 -9.71 36.97
N GLY A 102 8.38 -10.87 37.50
CA GLY A 102 7.01 -11.12 37.93
C GLY A 102 6.78 -12.54 38.45
N ASP A 103 5.72 -12.72 39.23
CA ASP A 103 5.19 -14.02 39.64
C ASP A 103 4.50 -14.67 38.43
N PRO A 104 4.84 -15.92 38.03
CA PRO A 104 4.21 -16.61 36.90
C PRO A 104 2.67 -16.72 36.98
N MET A 105 2.06 -16.45 38.13
CA MET A 105 0.60 -16.37 38.30
C MET A 105 -0.01 -14.97 38.08
N SER A 106 0.78 -13.92 37.90
CA SER A 106 0.29 -12.55 37.67
C SER A 106 0.00 -12.31 36.18
N MET A 107 -1.20 -11.83 35.84
CA MET A 107 -1.63 -11.52 34.46
C MET A 107 -0.93 -10.30 33.83
N LEU A 108 -0.06 -9.59 34.56
CA LEU A 108 0.64 -8.40 34.06
C LEU A 108 2.11 -8.70 33.75
N LYS A 109 2.47 -8.61 32.47
CA LYS A 109 3.87 -8.69 32.00
C LYS A 109 4.46 -7.28 31.94
N TRP A 110 5.40 -6.94 32.81
CA TRP A 110 6.10 -5.66 32.77
C TRP A 110 7.58 -5.88 32.43
N THR A 111 8.13 -4.98 31.62
CA THR A 111 9.55 -5.02 31.24
C THR A 111 10.31 -3.78 31.63
N ASN A 112 11.53 -3.99 32.12
CA ASN A 112 12.44 -2.92 32.51
C ASN A 112 13.25 -2.34 31.32
N LYS A 113 13.05 -2.87 30.10
CA LYS A 113 13.73 -2.40 28.89
C LYS A 113 12.79 -1.57 28.01
N SER A 114 13.28 -0.40 27.58
CA SER A 114 12.59 0.42 26.59
C SER A 114 12.67 -0.22 25.20
N THR A 115 11.73 0.15 24.32
CA THR A 115 11.74 -0.25 22.90
C THR A 115 13.07 0.08 22.20
N TYR A 116 13.72 1.18 22.57
CA TYR A 116 15.04 1.57 22.08
C TYR A 116 16.14 0.57 22.45
N LYS A 117 16.18 0.13 23.72
CA LYS A 117 17.17 -0.86 24.19
C LYS A 117 16.99 -2.21 23.52
N ILE A 118 15.74 -2.64 23.35
CA ILE A 118 15.42 -3.89 22.65
C ILE A 118 15.84 -3.81 21.17
N ALA A 119 15.56 -2.68 20.51
CA ALA A 119 15.99 -2.47 19.13
C ALA A 119 17.53 -2.46 19.00
N GLU A 120 18.24 -1.79 19.91
CA GLU A 120 19.71 -1.77 19.95
C GLU A 120 20.29 -3.19 20.08
N GLU A 121 19.76 -3.99 20.99
CA GLU A 121 20.20 -5.37 21.21
C GLU A 121 19.94 -6.27 20.00
N LEU A 122 18.77 -6.16 19.37
CA LEU A 122 18.46 -6.87 18.12
C LEU A 122 19.37 -6.41 16.96
N ASN A 123 19.65 -5.12 16.88
CA ASN A 123 20.57 -4.56 15.88
C ASN A 123 22.00 -5.10 16.08
N HIS A 124 22.47 -5.23 17.32
CA HIS A 124 23.77 -5.85 17.64
C HIS A 124 23.83 -7.33 17.22
N GLN A 125 22.71 -8.05 17.28
CA GLN A 125 22.58 -9.42 16.77
C GLN A 125 22.42 -9.50 15.24
N GLY A 126 22.56 -8.37 14.53
CA GLY A 126 22.47 -8.29 13.07
C GLY A 126 21.05 -8.16 12.52
N ARG A 127 20.04 -8.00 13.40
CA ARG A 127 18.63 -7.88 13.03
C ARG A 127 18.24 -6.42 12.96
N LYS A 128 18.25 -5.86 11.74
CA LYS A 128 17.94 -4.44 11.52
C LYS A 128 16.48 -4.12 11.83
N ILE A 129 16.22 -3.50 12.98
CA ILE A 129 14.88 -3.11 13.45
C ILE A 129 14.87 -1.71 14.07
N ASP A 130 13.75 -1.03 13.89
CA ASP A 130 13.49 0.30 14.45
C ASP A 130 12.69 0.18 15.78
N PRO A 131 12.96 1.03 16.79
CA PRO A 131 12.22 1.06 18.05
C PRO A 131 10.69 1.13 17.89
N ASP A 132 10.17 1.84 16.87
CA ASP A 132 8.72 1.90 16.62
C ASP A 132 8.16 0.55 16.16
N THR A 133 8.97 -0.21 15.41
CA THR A 133 8.60 -1.56 15.00
C THR A 133 8.56 -2.50 16.20
N VAL A 134 9.53 -2.36 17.13
CA VAL A 134 9.51 -3.09 18.40
C VAL A 134 8.27 -2.77 19.21
N GLY A 135 7.94 -1.48 19.39
CA GLY A 135 6.74 -1.07 20.14
C GLY A 135 5.45 -1.61 19.56
N ARG A 136 5.32 -1.60 18.22
CA ARG A 136 4.18 -2.24 17.55
C ARG A 136 4.12 -3.75 17.82
N LEU A 137 5.24 -4.46 17.71
CA LEU A 137 5.29 -5.92 17.92
C LEU A 137 4.96 -6.28 19.37
N LEU A 138 5.51 -5.54 20.35
CA LEU A 138 5.21 -5.73 21.77
C LEU A 138 3.72 -5.56 22.08
N LYS A 139 3.08 -4.53 21.50
CA LYS A 139 1.64 -4.32 21.63
C LYS A 139 0.83 -5.45 21.00
N GLU A 140 1.26 -5.96 19.84
CA GLU A 140 0.64 -7.15 19.20
C GLU A 140 0.80 -8.41 20.06
N MET A 141 1.86 -8.50 20.87
CA MET A 141 2.15 -9.60 21.80
C MET A 141 1.51 -9.44 23.19
N GLY A 142 0.84 -8.32 23.47
CA GLY A 142 0.11 -8.08 24.72
C GLY A 142 0.95 -7.52 25.87
N TYR A 143 2.09 -6.85 25.58
CA TYR A 143 2.85 -6.05 26.52
C TYR A 143 2.41 -4.58 26.54
#